data_AF-A0A9E5ULD6-F1
#
_entry.id   AF-A0A9E5ULD6-F1
#
_cell.length_a   1.000
_cell.length_b   1.000
_cell.length_c   1.000
_cell.angle_alpha   90.00
_cell.angle_beta   90.00
_cell.angle_gamma   90.00
#
_symmetry.space_group_name_H-M   'P 1'
#
loop_
_entity.id
_entity.type
_entity.pdbx_description
1 polymer ?
#
loop_
_entity_poly.entity_id
_entity_poly.type
_entity_poly.pdbx_seq_one_letter_code
_entity_poly.pdbx_strand_id
1 'polypeptide(L)' 'MQQQGENCETRLYGLCVAAGNEIADTHSAILHQQAHGSSEQLHKCILRDRAEAVFRGRVRVEAQKISSSQARF' A
#
# COMPACT_ATOMS: atom_id res chain seq x y z
N MET A 1 -7.92 4.10 2.93
CA MET A 1 -9.05 3.63 2.10
C MET A 1 -9.87 2.62 2.88
N GLN A 2 -11.20 2.64 2.70
CA GLN A 2 -12.13 1.73 3.36
C GLN A 2 -12.98 1.04 2.29
N GLN A 3 -13.06 -0.29 2.29
CA GLN A 3 -13.96 -1.07 1.46
C GLN A 3 -15.24 -1.37 2.25
N GLN A 4 -16.27 -0.58 2.01
CA GLN A 4 -17.56 -0.64 2.72
C GLN A 4 -18.60 -1.53 2.04
N GLY A 5 -18.33 -2.02 0.82
CA GLY A 5 -19.20 -2.91 0.05
C GLY A 5 -18.57 -4.28 -0.15
N GLU A 6 -19.42 -5.30 -0.32
CA GLU A 6 -18.96 -6.62 -0.73
C GLU A 6 -18.32 -6.57 -2.13
N ASN A 7 -17.37 -7.47 -2.40
CA ASN A 7 -16.74 -7.63 -3.72
C ASN A 7 -16.00 -6.37 -4.22
N CYS A 8 -15.57 -5.49 -3.31
CA CYS A 8 -14.78 -4.30 -3.67
C CYS A 8 -13.35 -4.69 -4.08
N GLU A 9 -12.89 -4.17 -5.22
CA GLU A 9 -11.48 -4.26 -5.63
C GLU A 9 -10.79 -2.91 -5.41
N THR A 10 -9.55 -2.92 -4.90
CA THR A 10 -8.75 -1.70 -4.75
C THR A 10 -7.32 -1.93 -5.19
N ARG A 11 -6.82 -1.09 -6.10
CA ARG A 11 -5.41 -1.05 -6.50
C ARG A 11 -4.80 0.28 -6.06
N LEU A 12 -3.73 0.21 -5.27
CA LEU A 12 -2.99 1.39 -4.82
C LEU A 12 -1.58 1.36 -5.40
N TYR A 13 -1.30 2.28 -6.31
CA TYR A 13 0.01 2.42 -6.94
C TYR A 13 0.70 3.69 -6.48
N GLY A 14 1.96 3.58 -6.07
CA GLY A 14 2.78 4.71 -5.68
C GLY A 14 4.16 4.67 -6.35
N LEU A 15 4.67 5.85 -6.67
CA LEU A 15 6.03 6.08 -7.14
C LEU A 15 6.64 7.18 -6.26
N CYS A 16 7.80 6.90 -5.68
CA CYS A 16 8.64 7.91 -5.03
C CYS A 16 9.96 8.05 -5.79
N VAL A 17 10.46 9.28 -5.87
CA VAL A 17 11.80 9.60 -6.35
C VAL A 17 12.46 10.46 -5.28
N ALA A 18 13.66 10.08 -4.83
CA ALA A 18 14.41 10.84 -3.84
C ALA A 18 15.91 10.85 -4.19
N ALA A 19 16.60 11.96 -3.89
CA ALA A 19 18.02 12.15 -4.20
C ALA A 19 18.79 12.84 -3.07
N GLY A 20 20.12 12.92 -3.18
CA GLY A 20 20.95 13.60 -2.18
C GLY A 20 20.88 12.91 -0.81
N ASN A 21 20.31 13.58 0.19
CA ASN A 21 20.07 13.05 1.53
C ASN A 21 18.57 13.06 1.88
N GLU A 22 17.68 13.06 0.88
CA GLU A 22 16.24 13.09 1.10
C GLU A 22 15.72 11.79 1.71
N ILE A 23 14.67 11.89 2.52
CA ILE A 23 13.94 10.75 3.06
C ILE A 23 12.52 10.80 2.53
N ALA A 24 12.13 9.82 1.74
CA ALA A 24 10.75 9.64 1.28
C ALA A 24 10.04 8.61 2.17
N ASP A 25 9.10 9.05 3.02
CA ASP A 25 8.29 8.14 3.85
C ASP A 25 6.84 8.12 3.36
N THR A 26 6.40 6.99 2.81
CA THR A 26 5.05 6.78 2.31
C THR A 26 4.28 5.80 3.20
N HIS A 27 3.13 6.24 3.70
CA HIS A 27 2.22 5.42 4.50
C HIS A 27 0.92 5.17 3.76
N SER A 28 0.42 3.94 3.84
CA SER A 28 -0.91 3.61 3.33
C SER A 28 -1.68 2.72 4.30
N ALA A 29 -3.01 2.84 4.27
CA ALA A 29 -3.91 1.98 5.04
C ALA A 29 -5.11 1.58 4.19
N ILE A 30 -5.38 0.27 4.11
CA ILE A 30 -6.60 -0.30 3.52
C ILE A 30 -7.35 -1.04 4.62
N LEU A 31 -8.60 -0.68 4.84
CA LEU A 31 -9.52 -1.35 5.74
C LEU A 31 -10.58 -2.10 4.93
N HIS A 32 -10.62 -3.41 5.06
CA HIS A 32 -11.67 -4.28 4.50
C HIS A 32 -12.78 -4.46 5.53
N GLN A 33 -13.94 -3.84 5.31
CA GLN A 33 -15.07 -3.88 6.24
C GLN A 33 -16.16 -4.89 5.85
N GLN A 34 -16.13 -5.40 4.61
CA GLN A 34 -17.08 -6.38 4.09
C GLN A 34 -16.37 -7.57 3.44
N ALA A 35 -17.08 -8.69 3.29
CA ALA A 35 -16.54 -9.91 2.73
C ALA A 35 -16.21 -9.78 1.23
N HIS A 36 -15.35 -10.69 0.74
CA HIS A 36 -14.99 -10.80 -0.68
C HIS A 36 -14.32 -9.57 -1.31
N GLY A 37 -13.86 -8.61 -0.48
CA GLY A 37 -12.98 -7.55 -0.94
C GLY A 37 -11.64 -8.08 -1.42
N SER A 38 -10.95 -7.34 -2.29
CA SER A 38 -9.59 -7.62 -2.71
C SER A 38 -8.79 -6.32 -2.79
N SER A 39 -7.49 -6.40 -2.49
CA SER A 39 -6.63 -5.23 -2.59
C SER A 39 -5.21 -5.57 -2.99
N GLU A 40 -4.63 -4.73 -3.84
CA GLU A 40 -3.24 -4.76 -4.28
C GLU A 40 -2.56 -3.42 -3.95
N GLN A 41 -1.35 -3.49 -3.38
CA GLN A 41 -0.50 -2.33 -3.16
C GLN A 41 0.84 -2.55 -3.86
N LEU A 42 1.18 -1.66 -4.80
CA LEU A 42 2.46 -1.63 -5.47
C LEU A 42 3.11 -0.27 -5.25
N HIS A 43 4.24 -0.24 -4.55
CA HIS A 43 5.01 0.97 -4.31
C HIS A 43 6.41 0.81 -4.90
N LYS A 44 6.79 1.71 -5.81
CA LYS A 44 8.11 1.73 -6.45
C LYS A 44 8.89 2.95 -5.97
N CYS A 45 10.17 2.76 -5.67
CA CYS A 45 11.06 3.84 -5.25
C CYS A 45 12.26 3.93 -6.19
N ILE A 46 12.59 5.14 -6.65
CA ILE A 46 13.81 5.43 -7.39
C ILE A 46 14.68 6.33 -6.52
N LEU A 47 15.79 5.80 -6.02
CA LEU A 47 16.69 6.51 -5.10
C LEU A 47 18.02 6.83 -5.75
N ARG A 48 18.56 8.01 -5.44
CA ARG A 48 19.91 8.45 -5.84
C ARG A 48 20.69 8.94 -4.63
N ASP A 49 22.01 8.80 -4.70
CA ASP A 49 22.97 9.26 -3.67
C ASP A 49 22.74 8.56 -2.32
N ARG A 50 22.53 9.32 -1.24
CA ARG A 50 22.22 8.85 0.12
C ARG A 50 20.74 8.97 0.45
N ALA A 51 19.88 9.06 -0.56
CA ALA A 51 18.45 9.12 -0.32
C ALA A 51 17.93 7.80 0.25
N GLU A 52 16.95 7.90 1.14
CA GLU A 52 16.29 6.78 1.76
C GLU A 52 14.80 6.79 1.43
N ALA A 53 14.20 5.60 1.29
CA ALA A 53 12.76 5.48 1.21
C ALA A 53 12.21 4.44 2.19
N VAL A 54 11.14 4.85 2.86
CA VAL A 54 10.36 4.03 3.76
C VAL A 54 8.96 3.91 3.17
N PHE A 55 8.48 2.67 3.03
CA PHE A 55 7.11 2.39 2.68
C PHE A 55 6.47 1.57 3.79
N ARG A 56 5.35 2.06 4.34
CA ARG A 56 4.55 1.40 5.37
C ARG A 56 3.11 1.24 4.90
N GLY A 57 2.82 0.08 4.33
CA GLY A 57 1.47 -0.35 4.02
C GLY A 57 0.84 -1.12 5.18
N ARG A 58 -0.39 -0.76 5.55
CA ARG A 58 -1.20 -1.50 6.52
C ARG A 58 -2.49 -1.99 5.87
N VAL A 59 -2.73 -3.29 5.92
CA VAL A 59 -4.00 -3.89 5.53
C VAL A 59 -4.68 -4.44 6.77
N ARG A 60 -5.90 -3.99 7.04
CA ARG A 60 -6.74 -4.46 8.15
C ARG A 60 -7.99 -5.10 7.59
N VAL A 61 -8.32 -6.29 8.10
CA VAL A 61 -9.46 -7.08 7.66
C VAL A 61 -10.39 -7.27 8.86
N GLU A 62 -11.62 -6.82 8.73
CA GLU A 62 -12.66 -6.99 9.76
C GLU A 62 -13.70 -8.04 9.33
N ALA A 63 -13.76 -8.40 8.04
CA ALA A 63 -14.65 -9.42 7.50
C ALA A 63 -13.94 -10.78 7.25
N GLN A 64 -14.62 -11.88 7.60
CA GLN A 64 -14.03 -13.21 7.80
C GLN A 64 -13.87 -14.03 6.50
N LYS A 65 -12.97 -13.60 5.58
CA LYS A 65 -12.22 -14.37 4.53
C LYS A 65 -11.87 -13.44 3.36
N ILE A 66 -10.61 -12.99 3.27
CA ILE A 66 -10.14 -12.09 2.20
C ILE A 66 -8.66 -12.40 1.86
N SER A 67 -8.31 -12.33 0.57
CA SER A 67 -6.94 -12.43 0.04
C SER A 67 -6.34 -11.02 -0.12
N SER A 68 -5.19 -10.76 0.51
CA SER A 68 -4.45 -9.50 0.39
C SER A 68 -2.97 -9.76 0.12
N SER A 69 -2.32 -8.89 -0.66
CA SER A 69 -0.90 -8.99 -0.96
C SER A 69 -0.24 -7.61 -1.00
N GLN A 70 1.02 -7.56 -0.55
CA GLN A 70 1.87 -6.37 -0.57
C GLN A 70 3.20 -6.77 -1.18
N ALA A 71 3.62 -6.06 -2.22
CA ALA A 71 4.93 -6.27 -2.85
C ALA A 71 5.76 -4.99 -2.74
N ARG A 72 7.05 -5.16 -2.43
CA ARG A 72 8.06 -4.10 -2.37
C ARG A 72 9.09 -4.39 -3.46
N PHE A 73 9.31 -3.44 -4.34
CA PHE A 73 10.33 -3.50 -5.40
C PHE A 73 11.19 -2.25 -5.36
#